data_AF-A0A1M4VDL7-F1
#
_entry.id   AF-A0A1M4VDL7-F1
#
_cell.length_a   1.000
_cell.length_b   1.000
_cell.length_c   1.000
_cell.angle_alpha   90.00
_cell.angle_beta   90.00
_cell.angle_gamma   90.00
#
_symmetry.space_group_name_H-M   'P 1'
#
loop_
_entity.id
_entity.type
_entity.pdbx_description
1 polymer ?
#
loop_
_entity_poly.entity_id
_entity_poly.type
_entity_poly.pdbx_seq_one_letter_code
_entity_poly.pdbx_strand_id
1 'polypeptide(L)'
;MGLLGRKGEEMDYKERFKLDVNGLIQENESNREFRVEKIQNLIDGYIDQVPRNEKYPQNERPDSSQLEWLANFILKEEFEDKDPWKRNRHEYPILTDYQLKRRHSKEVLISRLTSDSGECHIGTDGIDYSTRNKKIPIKEQLRREWYPIWIQNRERIYGVEDEFIKAANSERKRKERESRRPGELIVYYS
;
A
#
# COMPACT_ATOMS: atom_id res chain seq x y z
N MET A 1 -39.72 -24.30 17.35
CA MET A 1 -40.37 -23.22 16.60
C MET A 1 -39.62 -23.07 15.28
N GLY A 2 -40.01 -23.84 14.26
CA GLY A 2 -39.38 -23.79 12.93
C GLY A 2 -40.06 -22.73 12.08
N LEU A 3 -39.30 -21.75 11.59
CA LEU A 3 -39.81 -20.76 10.66
C LEU A 3 -39.90 -21.37 9.26
N LEU A 4 -41.14 -21.64 8.86
CA LEU A 4 -41.56 -22.04 7.53
C LEU A 4 -41.20 -20.94 6.51
N GLY A 5 -40.10 -21.17 5.77
CA GLY A 5 -39.86 -20.57 4.46
C GLY A 5 -40.47 -21.45 3.36
N ARG A 6 -41.07 -20.81 2.35
CA ARG A 6 -41.81 -21.43 1.23
C ARG A 6 -41.04 -22.58 0.56
N LYS A 7 -41.77 -23.65 0.20
CA LYS A 7 -41.32 -24.68 -0.75
C LYS A 7 -40.89 -24.01 -2.06
N GLY A 8 -39.63 -24.18 -2.50
CA GLY A 8 -39.31 -24.10 -3.92
C GLY A 8 -38.02 -23.42 -4.39
N GLU A 9 -37.15 -22.90 -3.52
CA GLU A 9 -35.79 -22.50 -3.92
C GLU A 9 -34.81 -23.13 -2.95
N GLU A 10 -34.15 -24.20 -3.42
CA GLU A 10 -33.00 -24.78 -2.72
C GLU A 10 -31.85 -23.79 -2.85
N MET A 11 -31.84 -22.78 -1.97
CA MET A 11 -30.79 -21.77 -1.95
C MET A 11 -29.44 -22.45 -1.68
N ASP A 12 -28.44 -22.10 -2.45
CA ASP A 12 -27.06 -22.55 -2.22
C ASP A 12 -26.65 -22.15 -0.79
N TYR A 13 -26.07 -23.10 -0.06
CA TYR A 13 -25.66 -22.91 1.33
C TYR A 13 -24.61 -21.78 1.45
N LYS A 14 -23.83 -21.52 0.40
CA LYS A 14 -22.91 -20.36 0.32
C LYS A 14 -23.66 -19.03 0.23
N GLU A 15 -24.75 -18.98 -0.53
CA GLU A 15 -25.58 -17.77 -0.61
C GLU A 15 -26.33 -17.52 0.70
N ARG A 16 -26.81 -18.58 1.35
CA ARG A 16 -27.41 -18.50 2.69
C ARG A 16 -26.43 -17.90 3.70
N PHE A 17 -25.21 -18.43 3.75
CA PHE A 17 -24.15 -17.93 4.63
C PHE A 17 -23.86 -16.45 4.40
N LYS A 18 -23.77 -16.02 3.13
CA LYS A 18 -23.54 -14.62 2.78
C LYS A 18 -24.67 -13.70 3.27
N LEU A 19 -25.92 -14.13 3.20
CA LEU A 19 -27.05 -13.37 3.73
C LEU A 19 -27.00 -13.27 5.26
N ASP A 20 -26.69 -14.38 5.93
CA ASP A 20 -26.59 -14.44 7.39
C ASP A 20 -25.43 -13.55 7.89
N VAL A 21 -24.27 -13.56 7.22
CA VAL A 21 -23.13 -12.66 7.50
C VAL A 21 -23.52 -11.19 7.34
N ASN A 22 -24.19 -10.84 6.24
CA ASN A 22 -24.65 -9.47 6.03
C ASN A 22 -25.66 -9.03 7.10
N GLY A 23 -26.58 -9.91 7.50
CA GLY A 23 -27.53 -9.66 8.59
C GLY A 23 -26.82 -9.39 9.91
N LEU A 24 -25.84 -10.23 10.26
CA LEU A 24 -25.05 -10.09 11.48
C LEU A 24 -24.29 -8.75 11.53
N ILE A 25 -23.69 -8.33 10.42
CA ILE A 25 -22.97 -7.05 10.33
C ILE A 25 -23.94 -5.87 10.49
N GLN A 26 -25.16 -5.97 9.94
CA GLN A 26 -26.19 -4.94 10.07
C GLN A 26 -26.75 -4.80 11.48
N GLU A 27 -26.87 -5.89 12.24
CA GLU A 27 -27.26 -5.84 13.66
C GLU A 27 -26.29 -5.00 14.50
N ASN A 28 -25.03 -4.91 14.07
CA ASN A 28 -24.04 -3.97 14.60
C ASN A 28 -23.78 -4.12 16.12
N GLU A 29 -23.79 -5.36 16.62
CA GLU A 29 -23.62 -5.69 18.04
C GLU A 29 -22.35 -5.07 18.65
N SER A 30 -22.51 -4.44 19.82
CA SER A 30 -21.43 -3.66 20.43
C SER A 30 -20.53 -4.51 21.32
N ASN A 31 -21.04 -5.58 21.91
CA ASN A 31 -20.24 -6.44 22.79
C ASN A 31 -19.50 -7.54 22.01
N ARG A 32 -18.16 -7.56 22.15
CA ARG A 32 -17.28 -8.54 21.52
C ARG A 32 -17.63 -9.99 21.83
N GLU A 33 -17.96 -10.34 23.06
CA GLU A 33 -18.22 -11.73 23.46
C GLU A 33 -19.44 -12.27 22.71
N PHE A 34 -20.52 -11.50 22.65
CA PHE A 34 -21.72 -11.83 21.89
C PHE A 34 -21.46 -11.89 20.38
N ARG A 35 -20.61 -11.00 19.83
CA ARG A 35 -20.19 -11.09 18.41
C ARG A 35 -19.49 -12.42 18.13
N VAL A 36 -18.53 -12.81 18.97
CA VAL A 36 -17.77 -14.06 18.80
C VAL A 36 -18.69 -15.27 18.89
N GLU A 37 -19.61 -15.29 19.85
CA GLU A 37 -20.59 -16.37 19.99
C GLU A 37 -21.49 -16.49 18.75
N LYS A 38 -22.04 -15.37 18.25
CA LYS A 38 -22.87 -15.36 17.03
C LYS A 38 -22.10 -15.85 15.81
N ILE A 39 -20.84 -15.43 15.66
CA ILE A 39 -19.97 -15.87 14.55
C ILE A 39 -19.70 -17.37 14.64
N GLN A 40 -19.41 -17.89 15.84
CA GLN A 40 -19.18 -19.31 16.06
C GLN A 40 -20.40 -20.13 15.66
N ASN A 41 -21.59 -19.75 16.15
CA ASN A 41 -22.85 -20.40 15.81
C ASN A 41 -23.12 -20.38 14.29
N LEU A 42 -22.79 -19.29 13.61
CA LEU A 42 -22.96 -19.13 12.17
C LEU A 42 -22.00 -20.02 11.37
N ILE A 43 -20.75 -20.15 11.82
CA ILE A 43 -19.76 -21.05 11.21
C ILE A 43 -20.13 -22.51 11.44
N ASP A 44 -20.54 -22.88 12.66
CA ASP A 44 -20.96 -24.23 12.99
C ASP A 44 -22.20 -24.64 12.18
N GLY A 45 -23.17 -23.74 12.06
CA GLY A 45 -24.35 -23.94 11.21
C GLY A 45 -24.01 -24.12 9.73
N TYR A 46 -22.98 -23.43 9.22
CA TYR A 46 -22.49 -23.65 7.85
C TYR A 46 -21.83 -25.04 7.71
N ILE A 47 -20.96 -25.42 8.65
CA ILE A 47 -20.27 -26.72 8.62
C ILE A 47 -21.27 -27.88 8.63
N ASP A 48 -22.36 -27.76 9.39
CA ASP A 48 -23.43 -28.75 9.45
C ASP A 48 -24.23 -28.86 8.14
N GLN A 49 -24.36 -27.77 7.39
CA GLN A 49 -25.04 -27.73 6.09
C GLN A 49 -24.19 -28.25 4.94
N VAL A 50 -22.85 -28.19 5.05
CA VAL A 50 -21.96 -28.64 3.99
C VAL A 50 -22.06 -30.17 3.83
N PRO A 51 -22.43 -30.69 2.63
CA PRO A 51 -22.51 -32.12 2.40
C PRO A 51 -21.11 -32.74 2.48
N ARG A 52 -20.96 -33.75 3.34
CA ARG A 52 -19.70 -34.50 3.49
C ARG A 52 -19.53 -35.44 2.30
N ASN A 53 -18.78 -35.01 1.29
CA ASN A 53 -18.47 -35.83 0.13
C ASN A 53 -17.28 -36.76 0.41
N GLU A 54 -17.46 -38.07 0.18
CA GLU A 54 -16.47 -39.13 0.46
C GLU A 54 -15.15 -38.97 -0.34
N LYS A 55 -15.20 -38.28 -1.48
CA LYS A 55 -14.09 -38.12 -2.43
C LYS A 55 -13.16 -36.94 -2.14
N TYR A 56 -13.66 -35.90 -1.47
CA TYR A 56 -12.89 -34.71 -1.09
C TYR A 56 -13.29 -34.31 0.33
N PRO A 57 -12.58 -34.77 1.38
CA PRO A 57 -12.93 -34.49 2.77
C PRO A 57 -12.66 -33.05 3.21
N GLN A 58 -12.11 -32.21 2.32
CA GLN A 58 -12.02 -30.79 2.56
C GLN A 58 -13.39 -30.18 2.33
N ASN A 59 -14.17 -30.12 3.41
CA ASN A 59 -15.39 -29.32 3.53
C ASN A 59 -15.25 -28.04 2.70
N GLU A 60 -16.19 -27.81 1.78
CA GLU A 60 -16.19 -26.61 0.96
C GLU A 60 -16.13 -25.38 1.88
N ARG A 61 -15.00 -24.68 1.84
CA ARG A 61 -14.78 -23.52 2.72
C ARG A 61 -15.73 -22.39 2.34
N PRO A 62 -16.23 -21.62 3.32
CA PRO A 62 -16.94 -20.39 3.03
C PRO A 62 -16.10 -19.46 2.16
N ASP A 63 -16.76 -18.58 1.44
CA ASP A 63 -16.09 -17.54 0.67
C ASP A 63 -15.15 -16.72 1.57
N SER A 64 -13.90 -16.58 1.13
CA SER A 64 -12.83 -15.88 1.86
C SER A 64 -13.22 -14.45 2.24
N SER A 65 -13.93 -13.73 1.36
CA SER A 65 -14.35 -12.36 1.64
C SER A 65 -15.36 -12.29 2.79
N GLN A 66 -16.23 -13.29 2.95
CA GLN A 66 -17.15 -13.35 4.09
C GLN A 66 -16.39 -13.57 5.40
N LEU A 67 -15.39 -14.46 5.39
CA LEU A 67 -14.55 -14.72 6.57
C LEU A 67 -13.75 -13.47 6.97
N GLU A 68 -13.23 -12.72 6.00
CA GLU A 68 -12.56 -11.44 6.26
C GLU A 68 -13.50 -10.42 6.91
N TRP A 69 -14.76 -10.34 6.45
CA TRP A 69 -15.76 -9.45 7.06
C TRP A 69 -16.08 -9.86 8.50
N LEU A 70 -16.24 -11.15 8.78
CA LEU A 70 -16.43 -11.66 10.14
C LEU A 70 -15.23 -11.37 11.04
N ALA A 71 -14.00 -11.56 10.55
CA ALA A 71 -12.79 -11.23 11.29
C ALA A 71 -12.70 -9.74 11.63
N ASN A 72 -13.01 -8.87 10.67
CA ASN A 72 -13.07 -7.42 10.89
C ASN A 72 -14.17 -7.06 11.92
N PHE A 73 -15.31 -7.74 11.88
CA PHE A 73 -16.40 -7.53 12.82
C PHE A 73 -16.01 -7.90 14.27
N ILE A 74 -15.20 -8.96 14.47
CA ILE A 74 -14.66 -9.29 15.80
C ILE A 74 -13.81 -8.12 16.34
N LEU A 75 -12.95 -7.56 15.48
CA LEU A 75 -11.98 -6.51 15.81
C LEU A 75 -12.55 -5.08 15.68
N LYS A 76 -13.87 -4.93 15.54
CA LYS A 76 -14.52 -3.64 15.33
C LYS A 76 -14.10 -2.58 16.36
N GLU A 77 -14.10 -2.94 17.64
CA GLU A 77 -13.70 -2.05 18.74
C GLU A 77 -12.26 -1.54 18.58
N GLU A 78 -11.36 -2.42 18.15
CA GLU A 78 -9.95 -2.10 17.95
C GLU A 78 -9.74 -1.11 16.80
N PHE A 79 -10.57 -1.19 15.76
CA PHE A 79 -10.54 -0.27 14.63
C PHE A 79 -11.28 1.04 14.90
N GLU A 80 -12.31 1.02 15.74
CA GLU A 80 -13.06 2.22 16.14
C GLU A 80 -12.38 3.02 17.24
N ASP A 81 -11.46 2.40 18.00
CA ASP A 81 -10.67 3.08 19.03
C ASP A 81 -9.73 4.15 18.44
N LYS A 82 -10.08 5.41 18.74
CA LYS A 82 -9.35 6.61 18.30
C LYS A 82 -8.35 7.12 19.32
N ASP A 83 -8.12 6.42 20.44
CA ASP A 83 -7.21 6.86 21.48
C ASP A 83 -5.77 7.06 20.91
N PRO A 84 -5.22 8.28 20.95
CA PRO A 84 -3.85 8.53 20.54
C PRO A 84 -2.80 7.77 21.38
N TRP A 85 -3.15 7.39 22.61
CA TRP A 85 -2.24 6.79 23.60
C TRP A 85 -2.34 5.27 23.66
N LYS A 86 -3.07 4.63 22.74
CA LYS A 86 -3.24 3.18 22.66
C LYS A 86 -1.92 2.41 22.77
N ARG A 87 -0.86 2.94 22.14
CA ARG A 87 0.50 2.36 22.20
C ARG A 87 1.09 2.29 23.61
N ASN A 88 0.84 3.28 24.45
CA ASN A 88 1.45 3.34 25.78
C ASN A 88 0.60 2.60 26.83
N ARG A 89 -0.67 2.35 26.53
CA ARG A 89 -1.64 1.73 27.45
C ARG A 89 -1.80 0.23 27.21
N HIS A 90 -1.52 -0.24 25.99
CA HIS A 90 -1.67 -1.64 25.60
C HIS A 90 -0.32 -2.20 25.16
N GLU A 91 -0.04 -3.44 25.56
CA GLU A 91 1.21 -4.13 25.21
C GLU A 91 1.29 -4.42 23.70
N TYR A 92 0.16 -4.79 23.09
CA TYR A 92 0.04 -5.10 21.66
C TYR A 92 -1.11 -4.32 21.01
N PRO A 93 -0.95 -3.01 20.76
CA PRO A 93 -2.00 -2.18 20.18
C PRO A 93 -2.21 -2.50 18.70
N ILE A 94 -3.46 -2.71 18.28
CA ILE A 94 -3.82 -2.68 16.85
C ILE A 94 -4.01 -1.20 16.46
N LEU A 95 -3.20 -0.72 15.51
CA LEU A 95 -3.23 0.66 15.04
C LEU A 95 -3.89 0.74 13.67
N THR A 96 -4.78 1.71 13.49
CA THR A 96 -5.33 2.06 12.19
C THR A 96 -4.28 2.75 11.31
N ASP A 97 -4.46 2.70 9.99
CA ASP A 97 -3.57 3.38 9.02
C ASP A 97 -3.39 4.88 9.32
N TYR A 98 -4.45 5.53 9.78
CA TYR A 98 -4.39 6.94 10.16
C TYR A 98 -3.52 7.16 11.40
N GLN A 99 -3.67 6.34 12.44
CA GLN A 99 -2.83 6.40 13.65
C GLN A 99 -1.36 6.11 13.32
N LEU A 100 -1.10 5.14 12.44
CA LEU A 100 0.25 4.81 11.98
C LEU A 100 0.88 5.98 11.18
N LYS A 101 0.13 6.58 10.24
CA LYS A 101 0.58 7.78 9.50
C LYS A 101 0.89 8.95 10.43
N ARG A 102 0.02 9.22 11.42
CA ARG A 102 0.24 10.28 12.42
C ARG A 102 1.52 10.01 13.21
N ARG A 103 1.79 8.76 13.56
CA ARG A 103 3.03 8.37 14.24
C ARG A 103 4.25 8.61 13.36
N HIS A 104 4.27 8.08 12.13
CA HIS A 104 5.38 8.27 11.21
C HIS A 104 5.67 9.75 10.95
N SER A 105 4.63 10.60 10.86
CA SER A 105 4.82 12.04 10.70
C SER A 105 5.51 12.75 11.89
N LYS A 106 5.53 12.11 13.07
CA LYS A 106 6.20 12.60 14.28
C LYS A 106 7.52 11.90 14.55
N GLU A 107 7.88 10.89 13.76
CA GLU A 107 9.17 10.22 13.88
C GLU A 107 10.25 11.11 13.25
N VAL A 108 11.23 11.50 14.06
CA VAL A 108 12.42 12.23 13.60
C VAL A 108 13.49 11.20 13.29
N LEU A 109 14.09 11.29 12.10
CA LEU A 109 15.21 10.44 11.73
C LEU A 109 16.35 10.64 12.72
N ILE A 110 16.94 9.56 13.24
CA ILE A 110 18.05 9.62 14.20
C ILE A 110 19.23 10.42 13.63
N SER A 111 19.47 10.36 12.32
CA SER A 111 20.47 11.18 11.63
C SER A 111 20.23 12.69 11.69
N ARG A 112 18.99 13.15 11.97
CA ARG A 112 18.69 14.56 12.28
C ARG A 112 18.93 14.91 13.75
N LEU A 113 18.94 13.92 14.63
CA LEU A 113 19.29 14.10 16.04
C LEU A 113 20.81 14.14 16.23
N THR A 114 21.55 13.49 15.32
CA THR A 114 23.01 13.41 15.32
C THR A 114 23.52 13.74 13.93
N SER A 115 23.72 15.02 13.62
CA SER A 115 24.71 15.34 12.59
C SER A 115 26.09 14.97 13.14
N ASP A 116 26.97 14.45 12.29
CA ASP A 116 28.38 14.13 12.61
C ASP A 116 29.19 15.36 13.11
N SER A 117 28.58 16.55 13.13
CA SER A 117 29.12 17.79 13.70
C SER A 117 28.90 17.98 15.20
N GLY A 118 28.11 17.12 15.87
CA GLY A 118 27.82 17.26 17.31
C GLY A 118 26.91 18.46 17.66
N GLU A 119 26.27 19.09 16.66
CA GLU A 119 25.32 20.17 16.87
C GLU A 119 23.92 19.59 17.13
N CYS A 120 23.46 19.65 18.38
CA CYS A 120 22.08 19.37 18.72
C CYS A 120 21.18 20.50 18.19
N HIS A 121 20.35 20.22 17.18
CA HIS A 121 19.33 21.18 16.71
C HIS A 121 18.14 21.31 17.67
N ILE A 122 18.07 20.42 18.67
CA ILE A 122 17.07 20.44 19.73
C ILE A 122 17.61 21.30 20.88
N GLY A 123 16.92 22.41 21.15
CA GLY A 123 17.23 23.26 22.30
C GLY A 123 16.92 22.56 23.63
N THR A 124 17.38 23.14 24.73
CA THR A 124 17.17 22.62 26.11
C THR A 124 15.68 22.59 26.53
N ASP A 125 14.83 23.26 25.75
CA ASP A 125 13.37 23.29 25.81
C ASP A 125 12.69 22.15 25.03
N GLY A 126 13.46 21.28 24.36
CA GLY A 126 12.95 20.16 23.57
C GLY A 126 12.43 20.58 22.18
N ILE A 127 12.67 21.83 21.76
CA ILE A 127 12.21 22.36 20.48
C ILE A 127 13.31 22.18 19.42
N ASP A 128 12.96 21.56 18.29
CA ASP A 128 13.87 21.38 17.15
C ASP A 128 13.91 22.65 16.28
N TYR A 129 14.99 23.41 16.44
CA TYR A 129 15.25 24.67 15.73
C TYR A 129 15.79 24.46 14.31
N SER A 130 16.04 23.23 13.86
CA SER A 130 16.37 22.95 12.44
C SER A 130 15.22 23.34 11.49
N THR A 131 13.99 23.44 12.04
CA THR A 131 12.75 23.62 11.26
C THR A 131 12.19 25.04 11.30
N ARG A 132 13.02 26.08 11.18
CA ARG A 132 12.49 27.37 10.74
C ARG A 132 12.39 27.37 9.21
N ASN A 133 11.24 26.90 8.72
CA ASN A 133 10.58 27.18 7.42
C ASN A 133 10.37 26.00 6.46
N LYS A 134 9.08 25.83 6.12
CA LYS A 134 8.46 25.09 4.99
C LYS A 134 8.53 23.57 5.08
N LYS A 135 7.34 22.95 5.24
CA LYS A 135 7.11 21.55 4.88
C LYS A 135 7.48 21.39 3.40
N ILE A 136 8.67 20.87 3.14
CA ILE A 136 9.10 20.54 1.78
C ILE A 136 8.24 19.35 1.35
N PRO A 137 7.42 19.46 0.28
CA PRO A 137 6.62 18.35 -0.20
C PRO A 137 7.50 17.15 -0.52
N ILE A 138 7.01 15.92 -0.30
CA ILE A 138 7.75 14.66 -0.49
C ILE A 138 8.45 14.60 -1.87
N LYS A 139 7.82 15.14 -2.91
CA LYS A 139 8.40 15.25 -4.27
C LYS A 139 9.68 16.09 -4.33
N GLU A 140 9.78 17.10 -3.49
CA GLU A 140 10.91 18.03 -3.40
C GLU A 140 11.99 17.52 -2.42
N GLN A 141 11.61 16.73 -1.41
CA GLN A 141 12.54 15.92 -0.61
C GLN A 141 13.23 14.86 -1.48
N LEU A 142 12.46 14.05 -2.21
CA LEU A 142 13.00 13.06 -3.14
C LEU A 142 13.87 13.73 -4.19
N ARG A 143 13.48 14.90 -4.71
CA ARG A 143 14.34 15.66 -5.63
C ARG A 143 15.65 16.07 -4.95
N ARG A 144 15.64 16.60 -3.72
CA ARG A 144 16.88 17.01 -3.02
C ARG A 144 17.81 15.85 -2.66
N GLU A 145 17.25 14.71 -2.27
CA GLU A 145 18.04 13.53 -1.90
C GLU A 145 18.58 12.79 -3.14
N TRP A 146 17.77 12.67 -4.19
CA TRP A 146 18.15 11.93 -5.38
C TRP A 146 18.92 12.75 -6.42
N TYR A 147 18.79 14.08 -6.44
CA TYR A 147 19.46 14.93 -7.44
C TYR A 147 20.99 14.92 -7.34
N PRO A 148 21.63 14.98 -6.16
CA PRO A 148 23.09 14.83 -6.04
C PRO A 148 23.56 13.43 -6.47
N ILE A 149 22.83 12.39 -6.08
CA ILE A 149 23.10 10.99 -6.45
C ILE A 149 22.93 10.80 -7.97
N TRP A 150 21.92 11.43 -8.57
CA TRP A 150 21.67 11.40 -10.01
C TRP A 150 22.73 12.18 -10.78
N ILE A 151 23.22 13.33 -10.29
CA ILE A 151 24.34 14.05 -10.91
C ILE A 151 25.62 13.22 -10.83
N GLN A 152 25.96 12.68 -9.66
CA GLN A 152 27.15 11.83 -9.50
C GLN A 152 27.08 10.58 -10.37
N ASN A 153 25.91 9.91 -10.42
CA ASN A 153 25.72 8.75 -11.29
C ASN A 153 25.62 9.14 -12.76
N ARG A 154 25.11 10.32 -13.12
CA ARG A 154 25.09 10.80 -14.50
C ARG A 154 26.49 11.10 -14.99
N GLU A 155 27.34 11.70 -14.17
CA GLU A 155 28.75 11.93 -14.49
C GLU A 155 29.51 10.59 -14.56
N ARG A 156 29.19 9.63 -13.69
CA ARG A 156 29.81 8.29 -13.68
C ARG A 156 29.37 7.39 -14.83
N ILE A 157 28.09 7.43 -15.22
CA ILE A 157 27.50 6.58 -16.27
C ILE A 157 27.62 7.24 -17.64
N TYR A 158 27.27 8.52 -17.74
CA TYR A 158 27.23 9.25 -19.01
C TYR A 158 28.40 10.22 -19.22
N GLY A 159 29.24 10.51 -18.21
CA GLY A 159 30.35 11.45 -18.40
C GLY A 159 31.38 10.98 -19.43
N VAL A 160 31.56 9.66 -19.57
CA VAL A 160 32.43 9.06 -20.60
C VAL A 160 31.65 8.81 -21.89
N GLU A 161 30.40 8.34 -21.81
CA GLU A 161 29.61 7.99 -23.00
C GLU A 161 29.03 9.19 -23.76
N ASP A 162 28.76 10.32 -23.10
CA ASP A 162 28.07 11.48 -23.69
C ASP A 162 28.95 12.21 -24.73
N GLU A 163 30.28 12.17 -24.60
CA GLU A 163 31.19 12.68 -25.64
C GLU A 163 31.25 11.77 -26.88
N PHE A 164 31.33 10.45 -26.69
CA PHE A 164 31.27 9.48 -27.79
C PHE A 164 29.92 9.50 -28.50
N ILE A 165 28.81 9.63 -27.76
CA ILE A 165 27.45 9.73 -28.32
C ILE A 165 27.26 11.06 -29.06
N LYS A 166 27.78 12.18 -28.53
CA LYS A 166 27.77 13.47 -29.23
C LYS A 166 28.62 13.45 -30.49
N ALA A 167 29.79 12.80 -30.47
CA ALA A 167 30.65 12.60 -31.63
C ALA A 167 29.98 11.71 -32.69
N ALA A 168 29.35 10.61 -32.29
CA ALA A 168 28.63 9.73 -33.20
C ALA A 168 27.41 10.43 -33.83
N ASN A 169 26.67 11.22 -33.06
CA ASN A 169 25.52 12.00 -33.56
C ASN A 169 25.95 13.16 -34.47
N SER A 170 27.10 13.79 -34.21
CA SER A 170 27.64 14.84 -35.08
C SER A 170 28.13 14.26 -36.41
N GLU A 171 28.79 13.11 -36.40
CA GLU A 171 29.16 12.36 -37.61
C GLU A 171 27.94 11.95 -38.43
N ARG A 172 26.89 11.43 -37.78
CA ARG A 172 25.66 11.02 -38.45
C ARG A 172 25.00 12.21 -39.17
N LYS A 173 24.93 13.37 -38.51
CA LYS A 173 24.45 14.62 -39.12
C LYS A 173 25.35 15.12 -40.25
N ARG A 174 26.67 14.91 -40.17
CA ARG A 174 27.60 15.24 -41.26
C ARG A 174 27.33 14.40 -42.50
N LYS A 175 27.21 13.06 -42.34
CA LYS A 175 26.89 12.14 -43.43
C LYS A 175 25.54 12.43 -44.08
N GLU A 176 24.52 12.76 -43.29
CA GLU A 176 23.21 13.18 -43.83
C GLU A 176 23.27 14.48 -44.64
N ARG A 177 24.16 15.41 -44.27
CA ARG A 177 24.38 16.62 -45.07
C ARG A 177 25.11 16.31 -46.36
N GLU A 178 26.10 15.41 -46.32
CA GLU A 178 26.85 14.97 -47.50
C GLU A 178 25.97 14.19 -48.48
N SER A 179 25.11 13.29 -48.00
CA SER A 179 24.17 12.54 -48.84
C SER A 179 23.04 13.39 -49.41
N ARG A 180 22.74 14.53 -48.78
CA ARG A 180 21.79 15.54 -49.27
C ARG A 180 22.43 16.58 -50.19
N ARG A 181 23.74 16.50 -50.47
CA ARG A 181 24.35 17.33 -51.51
C ARG A 181 23.83 16.85 -52.86
N PRO A 182 23.28 17.72 -53.71
CA PRO A 182 22.90 17.34 -55.07
C PRO A 182 24.15 16.82 -55.80
N GLY A 183 24.01 15.67 -56.46
CA GLY A 183 25.11 15.02 -57.18
C GLY A 183 25.67 15.91 -58.28
N GLU A 184 26.97 15.76 -58.55
CA GLU A 184 27.65 16.48 -59.62
C GLU A 184 27.09 16.03 -60.98
N LEU A 185 26.54 16.97 -61.75
CA LEU A 185 25.92 16.70 -63.05
C LEU A 185 27.00 16.39 -64.08
N ILE A 186 27.20 15.10 -64.38
CA ILE A 186 28.04 14.67 -65.50
C ILE A 186 27.19 14.80 -66.77
N VAL A 187 27.43 15.87 -67.53
CA VAL A 187 26.79 16.11 -68.82
C VAL A 187 27.57 15.34 -69.90
N TYR A 188 26.96 14.33 -70.50
CA TYR A 188 27.49 13.68 -71.69
C TYR A 188 26.97 14.42 -72.93
N TYR A 189 27.88 14.90 -73.77
CA TYR A 189 27.55 15.42 -75.08
C TYR A 189 27.34 14.25 -76.05
N SER A 190 26.15 14.16 -76.67
CA SER A 190 25.92 13.31 -77.85
C SER A 190 25.98 14.14 -79.11
#